data_AF-I0L7Q4-F1
#
_entry.id   AF-I0L7Q4-F1
#
_cell.length_a   1.000
_cell.length_b   1.000
_cell.length_c   1.000
_cell.angle_alpha   90.00
_cell.angle_beta   90.00
_cell.angle_gamma   90.00
#
_symmetry.space_group_name_H-M   'P 1'
#
loop_
_entity.id
_entity.type
_entity.pdbx_description
1 polymer ?
#
loop_
_entity_poly.entity_id
_entity_poly.type
_entity_poly.pdbx_seq_one_letter_code
_entity_poly.pdbx_strand_id
1 'polypeptide(L)'
;MWSTPAGWSADGDSLVVRDDVPVAFDGATYTTVLSAVTVDGQRWTRLAASAQEAHVGSVVAAAPGRLAYQYGRTVAVTDLDGREQSSFTLPDETSLAGKGAWSPDGTALTLTTHRPDTDEWTLRHVDPATGRDVGPLRLPAVPGVVSIRLLGWTPDGSALVAAYQPDPLAPDPPLQEQTGQPSGTDQTVRTVRVLALTPGATAPRTVLTAPDQVVAVDIADQVIRSGRIRDAQPPGGVGGRFWIWTGLLTVLVTIGVLYAGRQRIALWRDDRRVLRARRTGE
;
A
#
# COMPACT_ATOMS: atom_id res chain seq x y z
N MET A 1 -10.44 -14.85 16.81
CA MET A 1 -11.07 -13.59 16.36
C MET A 1 -9.96 -12.65 15.96
N TRP A 2 -10.00 -12.18 14.73
CA TRP A 2 -8.99 -11.33 14.12
C TRP A 2 -9.76 -10.19 13.48
N SER A 3 -9.31 -8.97 13.74
CA SER A 3 -9.87 -7.76 13.17
C SER A 3 -8.88 -7.20 12.17
N THR A 4 -9.34 -6.92 10.96
CA THR A 4 -8.52 -6.34 9.90
C THR A 4 -9.10 -4.99 9.47
N PRO A 5 -8.29 -3.92 9.36
CA PRO A 5 -8.79 -2.65 8.86
C PRO A 5 -9.15 -2.79 7.38
N ALA A 6 -10.35 -2.33 7.02
CA ALA A 6 -10.89 -2.40 5.66
C ALA A 6 -10.92 -1.03 4.96
N GLY A 7 -11.09 0.06 5.73
CA GLY A 7 -11.09 1.43 5.19
C GLY A 7 -11.38 2.48 6.25
N TRP A 8 -11.42 3.74 5.84
CA TRP A 8 -11.78 4.88 6.68
C TRP A 8 -13.03 5.56 6.12
N SER A 9 -13.86 6.16 6.97
CA SER A 9 -14.88 7.10 6.54
C SER A 9 -14.25 8.33 5.88
N ALA A 10 -15.00 9.02 5.03
CA ALA A 10 -14.48 10.15 4.27
C ALA A 10 -14.11 11.36 5.15
N ASP A 11 -14.73 11.50 6.32
CA ASP A 11 -14.41 12.49 7.35
C ASP A 11 -13.23 12.09 8.25
N GLY A 12 -12.82 10.81 8.21
CA GLY A 12 -11.75 10.27 9.06
C GLY A 12 -12.18 9.96 10.50
N ASP A 13 -13.45 10.12 10.84
CA ASP A 13 -13.94 9.94 12.23
C ASP A 13 -14.29 8.47 12.55
N SER A 14 -14.34 7.60 11.54
CA SER A 14 -14.62 6.18 11.70
C SER A 14 -13.67 5.30 10.90
N LEU A 15 -13.25 4.20 11.52
CA LEU A 15 -12.53 3.10 10.88
C LEU A 15 -13.52 1.99 10.54
N VAL A 16 -13.51 1.54 9.29
CA VAL A 16 -14.22 0.34 8.88
C VAL A 16 -13.31 -0.86 9.13
N VAL A 17 -13.80 -1.80 9.93
CA VAL A 17 -13.10 -3.03 10.31
C VAL A 17 -13.87 -4.24 9.82
N ARG A 18 -13.09 -5.27 9.48
CA ARG A 18 -13.59 -6.59 9.10
C ARG A 18 -13.18 -7.58 10.17
N ASP A 19 -14.18 -8.22 10.77
CA ASP A 19 -14.03 -9.18 11.85
C ASP A 19 -14.49 -10.58 11.40
N ASP A 20 -13.72 -11.61 11.72
CA ASP A 20 -14.20 -13.00 11.61
C ASP A 20 -14.71 -13.47 12.96
N VAL A 21 -16.03 -13.68 13.01
CA VAL A 21 -16.79 -14.00 14.23
C VAL A 21 -17.31 -15.43 14.14
N PRO A 22 -17.14 -16.29 15.16
CA PRO A 22 -17.70 -17.63 15.16
C PRO A 22 -19.23 -17.58 15.17
N VAL A 23 -19.89 -18.36 14.32
CA VAL A 23 -21.37 -18.47 14.27
C VAL A 23 -21.93 -19.64 15.08
N ALA A 24 -21.08 -20.59 15.48
CA ALA A 24 -21.45 -21.75 16.29
C ALA A 24 -20.44 -22.00 17.43
N PHE A 25 -20.95 -22.55 18.53
CA PHE A 25 -20.16 -22.85 19.75
C PHE A 25 -19.09 -23.93 19.55
N ASP A 26 -19.14 -24.69 18.45
CA ASP A 26 -18.13 -25.69 18.09
C ASP A 26 -16.87 -25.07 17.45
N GLY A 27 -16.87 -23.76 17.16
CA GLY A 27 -15.71 -22.99 16.73
C GLY A 27 -15.23 -23.26 15.30
N ALA A 28 -15.96 -24.06 14.52
CA ALA A 28 -15.56 -24.49 13.18
C ALA A 28 -16.11 -23.61 12.05
N THR A 29 -17.15 -22.82 12.31
CA THR A 29 -17.78 -21.95 11.30
C THR A 29 -17.68 -20.48 11.69
N TYR A 30 -17.22 -19.65 10.75
CA TYR A 30 -17.04 -18.21 10.93
C TYR A 30 -17.93 -17.43 9.96
N THR A 31 -18.42 -16.27 10.40
CA THR A 31 -19.01 -15.23 9.56
C THR A 31 -18.10 -14.03 9.54
N THR A 32 -17.93 -13.44 8.36
CA THR A 32 -17.23 -12.17 8.23
C THR A 32 -18.24 -11.04 8.44
N VAL A 33 -17.92 -10.15 9.38
CA VAL A 33 -18.71 -8.97 9.74
C VAL A 33 -17.94 -7.73 9.35
N LEU A 34 -18.61 -6.80 8.67
CA LEU A 34 -18.08 -5.48 8.39
C LEU A 34 -18.72 -4.49 9.36
N SER A 35 -17.91 -3.72 10.08
CA SER A 35 -18.37 -2.76 11.08
C SER A 35 -17.67 -1.41 10.88
N ALA A 36 -18.37 -0.31 11.15
CA ALA A 36 -17.79 1.01 11.34
C ALA A 36 -17.61 1.28 12.83
N VAL A 37 -16.41 1.69 13.21
CA VAL A 37 -16.03 2.00 14.59
C VAL A 37 -15.55 3.43 14.65
N THR A 38 -16.14 4.25 15.52
CA THR A 38 -15.66 5.62 15.72
C THR A 38 -14.25 5.62 16.32
N VAL A 39 -13.44 6.62 16.01
CA VAL A 39 -12.03 6.68 16.47
C VAL A 39 -11.91 6.72 18.00
N ASP A 40 -12.91 7.24 18.70
CA ASP A 40 -13.01 7.22 20.17
C ASP A 40 -13.41 5.83 20.75
N GLY A 41 -13.71 4.87 19.86
CA GLY A 41 -14.13 3.51 20.19
C GLY A 41 -15.52 3.39 20.80
N GLN A 42 -16.26 4.49 20.98
CA GLN A 42 -17.51 4.51 21.73
C GLN A 42 -18.69 3.95 20.93
N ARG A 43 -18.63 4.03 19.60
CA ARG A 43 -19.72 3.60 18.73
C ARG A 43 -19.26 2.55 17.74
N TRP A 44 -20.01 1.46 17.72
CA TRP A 44 -19.82 0.33 16.81
C TRP A 44 -21.10 0.12 16.03
N THR A 45 -21.04 0.31 14.72
CA THR A 45 -22.16 0.10 13.81
C THR A 45 -21.85 -1.08 12.91
N ARG A 46 -22.71 -2.11 12.92
CA ARG A 46 -22.62 -3.22 11.98
C ARG A 46 -23.12 -2.75 10.61
N LEU A 47 -22.28 -2.84 9.59
CA LEU A 47 -22.62 -2.48 8.21
C LEU A 47 -23.15 -3.68 7.43
N ALA A 48 -22.50 -4.84 7.59
CA ALA A 48 -22.85 -6.06 6.87
C ALA A 48 -22.42 -7.31 7.63
N ALA A 49 -23.01 -8.45 7.27
CA ALA A 49 -22.45 -9.74 7.59
C ALA A 49 -22.81 -10.77 6.52
N SER A 50 -21.87 -11.67 6.24
CA SER A 50 -22.04 -12.73 5.26
C SER A 50 -21.50 -14.06 5.76
N ALA A 51 -21.99 -15.15 5.17
CA ALA A 51 -21.41 -16.47 5.37
C ALA A 51 -19.97 -16.54 4.81
N GLN A 52 -19.18 -17.47 5.34
CA GLN A 52 -17.74 -17.68 5.16
C GLN A 52 -17.21 -17.60 3.72
N GLU A 53 -18.04 -17.88 2.71
CA GLU A 53 -17.64 -17.88 1.30
C GLU A 53 -17.67 -16.48 0.65
N ALA A 54 -18.50 -15.57 1.14
CA ALA A 54 -18.62 -14.22 0.61
C ALA A 54 -17.72 -13.28 1.39
N HIS A 55 -16.42 -13.28 1.10
CA HIS A 55 -15.46 -12.33 1.67
C HIS A 55 -15.98 -10.89 1.47
N VAL A 56 -16.41 -10.23 2.55
CA VAL A 56 -16.90 -8.85 2.52
C VAL A 56 -15.71 -7.90 2.65
N GLY A 57 -15.72 -6.81 1.87
CA GLY A 57 -14.89 -5.65 2.17
C GLY A 57 -13.40 -5.84 1.87
N SER A 58 -13.04 -6.63 0.84
CA SER A 58 -11.67 -6.58 0.28
C SER A 58 -11.33 -5.16 -0.19
N VAL A 59 -12.35 -4.40 -0.58
CA VAL A 59 -12.28 -2.97 -0.92
C VAL A 59 -13.45 -2.24 -0.27
N VAL A 60 -13.15 -1.23 0.54
CA VAL A 60 -14.12 -0.25 1.05
C VAL A 60 -13.75 1.13 0.51
N ALA A 61 -14.70 1.80 -0.14
CA ALA A 61 -14.57 3.15 -0.67
C ALA A 61 -15.54 4.09 0.05
N ALA A 62 -15.04 5.24 0.49
CA ALA A 62 -15.84 6.20 1.23
C ALA A 62 -16.07 7.49 0.44
N ALA A 63 -17.31 7.97 0.51
CA ALA A 63 -17.74 9.31 0.12
C ALA A 63 -18.42 9.96 1.33
N PRO A 64 -18.65 11.28 1.33
CA PRO A 64 -19.40 11.94 2.39
C PRO A 64 -20.75 11.23 2.64
N GLY A 65 -20.93 10.72 3.87
CA GLY A 65 -22.12 10.02 4.32
C GLY A 65 -22.39 8.64 3.72
N ARG A 66 -21.48 8.09 2.91
CA ARG A 66 -21.68 6.83 2.18
C ARG A 66 -20.43 5.95 2.14
N LEU A 67 -20.65 4.65 2.23
CA LEU A 67 -19.64 3.62 2.04
C LEU A 67 -20.08 2.69 0.91
N ALA A 68 -19.15 2.34 0.03
CA ALA A 68 -19.33 1.26 -0.94
C ALA A 68 -18.36 0.14 -0.59
N TYR A 69 -18.84 -1.10 -0.59
CA TYR A 69 -18.01 -2.28 -0.40
C TYR A 69 -18.49 -3.42 -1.30
N GLN A 70 -17.56 -4.30 -1.63
CA GLN A 70 -17.85 -5.47 -2.46
C GLN A 70 -17.82 -6.75 -1.62
N TYR A 71 -18.73 -7.68 -1.94
CA TYR A 71 -18.75 -9.05 -1.45
C TYR A 71 -19.11 -10.00 -2.60
N GLY A 72 -18.22 -10.91 -2.94
CA GLY A 72 -18.30 -11.66 -4.20
C GLY A 72 -18.40 -10.71 -5.40
N ARG A 73 -19.42 -10.86 -6.24
CA ARG A 73 -19.73 -9.94 -7.34
C ARG A 73 -20.72 -8.84 -6.98
N THR A 74 -21.14 -8.73 -5.72
CA THR A 74 -22.13 -7.71 -5.33
C THR A 74 -21.42 -6.50 -4.75
N VAL A 75 -21.80 -5.31 -5.21
CA VAL A 75 -21.45 -4.05 -4.56
C VAL A 75 -22.67 -3.59 -3.79
N ALA A 76 -22.47 -3.28 -2.51
CA ALA A 76 -23.47 -2.59 -1.70
C ALA A 76 -22.99 -1.18 -1.36
N VAL A 77 -23.94 -0.26 -1.33
CA VAL A 77 -23.76 1.12 -0.87
C VAL A 77 -24.59 1.31 0.38
N THR A 78 -23.95 1.75 1.46
CA THR A 78 -24.56 1.95 2.77
C THR A 78 -24.28 3.36 3.27
N ASP A 79 -25.06 3.84 4.24
CA ASP A 79 -24.62 4.93 5.11
C ASP A 79 -23.79 4.41 6.30
N LEU A 80 -23.22 5.34 7.07
CA LEU A 80 -22.42 5.02 8.27
C LEU A 80 -23.26 4.45 9.43
N ASP A 81 -24.59 4.53 9.33
CA ASP A 81 -25.53 3.90 10.26
C ASP A 81 -25.85 2.44 9.84
N GLY A 82 -25.25 1.95 8.75
CA GLY A 82 -25.38 0.58 8.26
C GLY A 82 -26.64 0.34 7.43
N ARG A 83 -27.39 1.38 7.07
CA ARG A 83 -28.57 1.24 6.21
C ARG A 83 -28.14 1.14 4.76
N GLU A 84 -28.48 0.02 4.13
CA GLU A 84 -28.28 -0.18 2.69
C GLU A 84 -29.13 0.83 1.89
N GLN A 85 -28.45 1.53 0.99
CA GLN A 85 -29.05 2.48 0.06
C GLN A 85 -29.32 1.81 -1.29
N SER A 86 -28.40 0.95 -1.74
CA SER A 86 -28.50 0.18 -2.96
C SER A 86 -27.54 -1.01 -2.92
N SER A 87 -27.84 -2.00 -3.75
CA SER A 87 -26.93 -3.08 -4.09
C SER A 87 -27.13 -3.51 -5.55
N PHE A 88 -26.03 -3.92 -6.19
CA PHE A 88 -26.05 -4.37 -7.58
C PHE A 88 -24.95 -5.38 -7.85
N THR A 89 -25.20 -6.25 -8.84
CA THR A 89 -24.24 -7.27 -9.27
C THR A 89 -23.32 -6.74 -10.36
N LEU A 90 -22.03 -6.97 -10.17
CA LEU A 90 -20.99 -6.68 -11.13
C LEU A 90 -20.94 -7.75 -12.24
N PRO A 91 -20.70 -7.34 -13.49
CA PRO A 91 -20.29 -8.27 -14.54
C PRO A 91 -19.00 -9.00 -14.17
N ASP A 92 -18.75 -10.11 -14.87
CA ASP A 92 -17.49 -10.84 -14.76
C ASP A 92 -16.31 -9.94 -15.17
N GLU A 93 -15.12 -10.25 -14.64
CA GLU A 93 -13.89 -9.47 -14.84
C GLU A 93 -13.96 -8.02 -14.36
N THR A 94 -14.90 -7.70 -13.46
CA THR A 94 -15.03 -6.36 -12.88
C THR A 94 -15.08 -6.35 -11.36
N SER A 95 -14.54 -5.28 -10.79
CA SER A 95 -14.56 -5.07 -9.34
C SER A 95 -14.58 -3.60 -8.97
N LEU A 96 -14.94 -3.32 -7.73
CA LEU A 96 -14.78 -2.01 -7.14
C LEU A 96 -13.31 -1.58 -7.21
N ALA A 97 -13.04 -0.42 -7.81
CA ALA A 97 -11.68 -0.10 -8.26
C ALA A 97 -10.65 0.05 -7.14
N GLY A 98 -11.08 0.27 -5.89
CA GLY A 98 -10.20 0.54 -4.77
C GLY A 98 -10.86 1.50 -3.79
N LYS A 99 -10.08 2.01 -2.83
CA LYS A 99 -10.59 2.98 -1.85
C LYS A 99 -10.97 4.33 -2.48
N GLY A 100 -10.36 4.67 -3.61
CA GLY A 100 -10.67 5.84 -4.42
C GLY A 100 -11.81 5.62 -5.41
N ALA A 101 -12.62 4.57 -5.24
CA ALA A 101 -13.67 4.22 -6.21
C ALA A 101 -14.79 5.24 -6.30
N TRP A 102 -14.99 6.14 -5.33
CA TRP A 102 -15.91 7.24 -5.55
C TRP A 102 -15.29 8.27 -6.50
N SER A 103 -16.06 8.70 -7.50
CA SER A 103 -15.67 9.84 -8.32
C SER A 103 -15.45 11.08 -7.42
N PRO A 104 -14.64 12.07 -7.86
CA PRO A 104 -14.32 13.24 -7.04
C PRO A 104 -15.54 14.01 -6.52
N ASP A 105 -16.62 14.03 -7.29
CA ASP A 105 -17.91 14.65 -6.96
C ASP A 105 -18.86 13.72 -6.18
N GLY A 106 -18.47 12.46 -5.97
CA GLY A 106 -19.24 11.44 -5.26
C GLY A 106 -20.51 10.98 -5.98
N THR A 107 -20.66 11.28 -7.28
CA THR A 107 -21.88 10.94 -8.04
C THR A 107 -21.82 9.56 -8.67
N ALA A 108 -20.62 9.02 -8.91
CA ALA A 108 -20.40 7.74 -9.55
C ALA A 108 -19.45 6.85 -8.74
N LEU A 109 -19.54 5.55 -8.96
CA LEU A 109 -18.54 4.56 -8.54
C LEU A 109 -17.65 4.18 -9.72
N THR A 110 -16.39 3.95 -9.45
CA THR A 110 -15.40 3.49 -10.42
C THR A 110 -15.16 2.01 -10.22
N LEU A 111 -15.22 1.28 -11.32
CA LEU A 111 -14.88 -0.13 -11.38
C LEU A 111 -13.58 -0.30 -12.15
N THR A 112 -12.80 -1.29 -11.76
CA THR A 112 -11.76 -1.87 -12.62
C THR A 112 -12.38 -2.94 -13.49
N THR A 113 -11.88 -3.05 -14.72
CA THR A 113 -12.26 -4.08 -15.69
C THR A 113 -11.01 -4.67 -16.29
N HIS A 114 -10.82 -5.98 -16.16
CA HIS A 114 -9.82 -6.73 -16.92
C HIS A 114 -10.41 -7.11 -18.28
N ARG A 115 -9.60 -7.02 -19.34
CA ARG A 115 -9.95 -7.41 -20.69
C ARG A 115 -9.14 -8.65 -21.06
N PRO A 116 -9.71 -9.86 -20.99
CA PRO A 116 -8.96 -11.10 -21.21
C PRO A 116 -8.37 -11.23 -22.62
N ASP A 117 -8.97 -10.57 -23.61
CA ASP A 117 -8.54 -10.59 -25.01
C ASP A 117 -7.27 -9.77 -25.27
N THR A 118 -7.08 -8.68 -24.51
CA THR A 118 -5.91 -7.79 -24.65
C THR A 118 -4.96 -7.85 -23.45
N ASP A 119 -5.35 -8.53 -22.37
CA ASP A 119 -4.67 -8.53 -21.07
C ASP A 119 -4.42 -7.12 -20.52
N GLU A 120 -5.46 -6.27 -20.60
CA GLU A 120 -5.40 -4.88 -20.16
C GLU A 120 -6.40 -4.59 -19.05
N TRP A 121 -6.01 -3.71 -18.14
CA TRP A 121 -6.89 -3.18 -17.11
C TRP A 121 -7.39 -1.79 -17.46
N THR A 122 -8.68 -1.55 -17.27
CA THR A 122 -9.33 -0.27 -17.53
C THR A 122 -10.17 0.18 -16.35
N LEU A 123 -10.51 1.47 -16.31
CA LEU A 123 -11.43 2.06 -15.35
C LEU A 123 -12.72 2.48 -16.07
N ARG A 124 -13.87 2.29 -15.42
CA ARG A 124 -15.18 2.79 -15.89
C ARG A 124 -16.00 3.32 -14.75
N HIS A 125 -16.91 4.25 -15.05
CA HIS A 125 -17.85 4.78 -14.06
C HIS A 125 -19.22 4.13 -14.19
N VAL A 126 -19.81 3.83 -13.04
CA VAL A 126 -21.15 3.31 -12.90
C VAL A 126 -21.97 4.15 -11.92
N ASP A 127 -23.27 4.13 -12.12
CA ASP A 127 -24.26 4.71 -11.22
C ASP A 127 -24.30 3.88 -9.92
N PRO A 128 -24.13 4.49 -8.74
CA PRO A 128 -24.07 3.75 -7.47
C PRO A 128 -25.41 3.13 -7.06
N ALA A 129 -26.53 3.58 -7.60
CA ALA A 129 -27.86 3.04 -7.28
C ALA A 129 -28.18 1.78 -8.11
N THR A 130 -27.64 1.69 -9.32
CA THR A 130 -28.05 0.68 -10.32
C THR A 130 -26.91 -0.17 -10.88
N GLY A 131 -25.66 0.26 -10.74
CA GLY A 131 -24.49 -0.39 -11.34
C GLY A 131 -24.35 -0.17 -12.85
N ARG A 132 -25.19 0.67 -13.46
CA ARG A 132 -25.18 0.95 -14.90
C ARG A 132 -24.09 1.94 -15.27
N ASP A 133 -23.47 1.78 -16.44
CA ASP A 133 -22.46 2.72 -16.93
C ASP A 133 -23.03 4.14 -17.07
N VAL A 134 -22.32 5.14 -16.55
CA VAL A 134 -22.70 6.57 -16.64
C VAL A 134 -21.97 7.31 -17.76
N GLY A 135 -21.16 6.61 -18.54
CA GLY A 135 -20.47 7.14 -19.71
C GLY A 135 -19.00 6.74 -19.79
N PRO A 136 -18.34 7.02 -20.93
CA PRO A 136 -16.96 6.63 -21.15
C PRO A 136 -16.01 7.48 -20.32
N LEU A 137 -15.12 6.80 -19.59
CA LEU A 137 -14.00 7.39 -18.90
C LEU A 137 -12.79 7.38 -19.85
N ARG A 138 -12.38 8.56 -20.36
CA ARG A 138 -11.31 8.69 -21.37
C ARG A 138 -9.91 8.55 -20.75
N LEU A 139 -9.65 7.44 -20.08
CA LEU A 139 -8.37 7.13 -19.47
C LEU A 139 -7.64 6.04 -20.27
N PRO A 140 -6.29 6.07 -20.33
CA PRO A 140 -5.53 5.00 -20.96
C PRO A 140 -5.68 3.68 -20.20
N ALA A 141 -5.68 2.57 -20.95
CA ALA A 141 -5.61 1.23 -20.39
C ALA A 141 -4.22 0.94 -19.79
N VAL A 142 -4.16 -0.02 -18.88
CA VAL A 142 -2.92 -0.46 -18.21
C VAL A 142 -2.60 -1.90 -18.61
N PRO A 143 -1.65 -2.12 -19.53
CA PRO A 143 -1.27 -3.46 -19.98
C PRO A 143 -0.20 -4.10 -19.10
N GLY A 144 -0.09 -5.43 -19.16
CA GLY A 144 1.07 -6.20 -18.65
C GLY A 144 1.22 -6.15 -17.13
N VAL A 145 0.10 -6.11 -16.41
CA VAL A 145 0.05 -6.06 -14.94
C VAL A 145 -0.93 -7.11 -14.43
N VAL A 146 -0.64 -7.63 -13.23
CA VAL A 146 -1.49 -8.63 -12.58
C VAL A 146 -2.85 -8.02 -12.25
N SER A 147 -2.85 -6.81 -11.69
CA SER A 147 -4.07 -6.05 -11.43
C SER A 147 -3.75 -4.56 -11.24
N ILE A 148 -4.81 -3.75 -11.20
CA ILE A 148 -4.72 -2.35 -10.77
C ILE A 148 -5.67 -2.08 -9.61
N ARG A 149 -5.27 -1.14 -8.73
CA ARG A 149 -6.09 -0.62 -7.64
C ARG A 149 -6.07 0.91 -7.65
N LEU A 150 -7.23 1.52 -7.74
CA LEU A 150 -7.43 2.96 -7.66
C LEU A 150 -7.16 3.48 -6.24
N LEU A 151 -6.12 4.31 -6.13
CA LEU A 151 -5.70 4.94 -4.87
C LEU A 151 -6.51 6.21 -4.60
N GLY A 152 -6.86 6.95 -5.67
CA GLY A 152 -7.60 8.19 -5.58
C GLY A 152 -7.54 9.01 -6.87
N TRP A 153 -8.18 10.17 -6.80
CA TRP A 153 -8.30 11.10 -7.93
C TRP A 153 -7.59 12.40 -7.64
N THR A 154 -6.82 12.87 -8.62
CA THR A 154 -6.19 14.19 -8.58
C THR A 154 -7.18 15.28 -9.03
N PRO A 155 -6.94 16.55 -8.66
CA PRO A 155 -7.82 17.68 -9.05
C PRO A 155 -8.00 17.86 -10.56
N ASP A 156 -7.02 17.42 -11.37
CA ASP A 156 -7.09 17.51 -12.84
C ASP A 156 -7.93 16.38 -13.49
N GLY A 157 -8.49 15.49 -12.67
CA GLY A 157 -9.29 14.35 -13.12
C GLY A 157 -8.46 13.11 -13.46
N SER A 158 -7.14 13.12 -13.26
CA SER A 158 -6.32 11.92 -13.42
C SER A 158 -6.55 10.94 -12.27
N ALA A 159 -6.65 9.66 -12.60
CA ALA A 159 -6.69 8.56 -11.64
C ALA A 159 -5.26 8.15 -11.27
N LEU A 160 -4.95 8.07 -9.97
CA LEU A 160 -3.73 7.40 -9.50
C LEU A 160 -4.04 5.96 -9.15
N VAL A 161 -3.38 5.03 -9.84
CA VAL A 161 -3.54 3.59 -9.64
C VAL A 161 -2.25 2.96 -9.15
N ALA A 162 -2.33 2.05 -8.19
CA ALA A 162 -1.31 1.06 -7.94
C ALA A 162 -1.45 -0.06 -8.98
N ALA A 163 -0.38 -0.34 -9.71
CA ALA A 163 -0.31 -1.35 -10.75
C ALA A 163 0.67 -2.44 -10.31
N TYR A 164 0.14 -3.63 -10.06
CA TYR A 164 0.88 -4.76 -9.51
C TYR A 164 1.64 -5.47 -10.62
N GLN A 165 2.97 -5.43 -10.55
CA GLN A 165 3.83 -6.00 -11.58
C GLN A 165 4.02 -7.50 -11.34
N PRO A 166 3.90 -8.33 -12.39
CA PRO A 166 4.12 -9.77 -12.26
C PRO A 166 5.55 -10.08 -11.82
N ASP A 167 5.72 -11.10 -11.00
CA ASP A 167 7.00 -11.75 -10.77
C ASP A 167 7.26 -12.74 -11.91
N PRO A 168 8.25 -12.50 -12.78
CA PRO A 168 8.55 -13.40 -13.89
C PRO A 168 9.06 -14.77 -13.44
N LEU A 169 9.40 -14.94 -12.16
CA LEU A 169 9.84 -16.20 -11.57
C LEU A 169 8.73 -16.91 -10.78
N ALA A 170 7.55 -16.30 -10.64
CA ALA A 170 6.44 -16.96 -9.97
C ALA A 170 5.98 -18.17 -10.78
N PRO A 171 5.71 -19.31 -10.11
CA PRO A 171 5.05 -20.43 -10.78
C PRO A 171 3.65 -19.99 -11.23
N ASP A 172 3.20 -20.54 -12.36
CA ASP A 172 1.83 -20.32 -12.82
C ASP A 172 0.86 -20.77 -11.70
N PRO A 173 -0.14 -19.95 -11.36
CA PRO A 173 -1.14 -20.35 -10.39
C PRO A 173 -1.90 -21.58 -10.93
N PRO A 174 -2.39 -22.48 -10.07
CA PRO A 174 -3.20 -23.62 -10.50
C PRO A 174 -4.42 -23.13 -11.29
N LEU A 175 -4.88 -23.92 -12.27
CA LEU A 175 -5.97 -23.57 -13.20
C LEU A 175 -7.25 -23.07 -12.52
N GLN A 176 -7.53 -23.51 -11.28
CA GLN A 176 -8.67 -23.05 -10.48
C GLN A 176 -8.51 -21.65 -9.87
N GLU A 177 -7.28 -21.18 -9.68
CA GLU A 177 -6.96 -19.85 -9.14
C GLU A 177 -6.75 -18.80 -10.26
N GLN A 178 -6.58 -19.24 -11.50
CA GLN A 178 -6.45 -18.39 -12.69
C GLN A 178 -7.74 -17.64 -13.06
N THR A 179 -8.90 -18.03 -12.51
CA THR A 179 -10.21 -17.38 -12.74
C THR A 179 -10.63 -16.45 -11.61
N GLY A 180 -9.83 -16.36 -10.54
CA GLY A 180 -10.06 -15.47 -9.41
C GLY A 180 -9.35 -14.14 -9.59
N GLN A 181 -9.94 -13.07 -9.08
CA GLN A 181 -9.28 -11.77 -9.11
C GLN A 181 -8.07 -11.77 -8.15
N PRO A 182 -6.86 -11.40 -8.63
CA PRO A 182 -5.66 -11.50 -7.81
C PRO A 182 -5.77 -10.63 -6.57
N SER A 183 -5.54 -11.24 -5.42
CA SER A 183 -5.39 -10.51 -4.17
C SER A 183 -3.95 -9.99 -4.14
N GLY A 184 -3.71 -8.73 -3.76
CA GLY A 184 -2.35 -8.14 -3.71
C GLY A 184 -1.35 -8.83 -2.74
N THR A 185 -1.71 -10.00 -2.23
CA THR A 185 -0.94 -10.93 -1.41
C THR A 185 -0.41 -12.14 -2.20
N ASP A 186 -0.69 -12.24 -3.49
CA ASP A 186 -0.31 -13.38 -4.30
C ASP A 186 1.20 -13.41 -4.55
N GLN A 187 1.77 -14.62 -4.51
CA GLN A 187 3.19 -14.92 -4.81
C GLN A 187 3.58 -14.53 -6.25
N THR A 188 2.63 -14.03 -7.04
CA THR A 188 2.76 -13.59 -8.42
C THR A 188 3.14 -12.11 -8.54
N VAL A 189 3.19 -11.33 -7.44
CA VAL A 189 3.55 -9.90 -7.48
C VAL A 189 4.99 -9.69 -7.02
N ARG A 190 5.82 -9.09 -7.88
CA ARG A 190 7.21 -8.72 -7.54
C ARG A 190 7.34 -7.32 -6.96
N THR A 191 6.62 -6.37 -7.54
CA THR A 191 6.71 -4.95 -7.17
C THR A 191 5.44 -4.20 -7.57
N VAL A 192 5.29 -2.97 -7.09
CA VAL A 192 4.18 -2.07 -7.40
C VAL A 192 4.69 -0.81 -8.07
N ARG A 193 4.00 -0.39 -9.14
CA ARG A 193 4.15 0.95 -9.73
C ARG A 193 2.92 1.78 -9.41
N VAL A 194 3.11 3.06 -9.12
CA VAL A 194 2.00 4.02 -9.12
C VAL A 194 1.97 4.70 -10.48
N LEU A 195 0.85 4.59 -11.16
CA LEU A 195 0.61 5.17 -12.48
C LEU A 195 -0.43 6.29 -12.37
N ALA A 196 -0.23 7.36 -13.13
CA ALA A 196 -1.24 8.35 -13.43
C ALA A 196 -1.89 8.02 -14.76
N LEU A 197 -3.21 7.81 -14.73
CA LEU A 197 -4.06 7.70 -15.90
C LEU A 197 -4.69 9.07 -16.12
N THR A 198 -4.18 9.81 -17.09
CA THR A 198 -4.63 11.18 -17.38
C THR A 198 -5.68 11.18 -18.49
N PRO A 199 -6.78 11.94 -18.35
CA PRO A 199 -7.80 12.05 -19.39
C PRO A 199 -7.21 12.45 -20.75
N GLY A 200 -7.53 11.66 -21.79
CA GLY A 200 -7.09 11.89 -23.16
C GLY A 200 -5.63 11.50 -23.47
N ALA A 201 -4.86 11.04 -22.47
CA ALA A 201 -3.54 10.48 -22.71
C ALA A 201 -3.64 9.12 -23.42
N THR A 202 -2.66 8.80 -24.26
CA THR A 202 -2.60 7.51 -24.98
C THR A 202 -1.97 6.39 -24.17
N ALA A 203 -1.24 6.71 -23.10
CA ALA A 203 -0.58 5.73 -22.24
C ALA A 203 -0.51 6.21 -20.78
N PRO A 204 -0.44 5.28 -19.79
CA PRO A 204 -0.20 5.62 -18.40
C PRO A 204 1.17 6.28 -18.18
N ARG A 205 1.24 7.25 -17.25
CA ARG A 205 2.51 7.84 -16.81
C ARG A 205 2.94 7.25 -15.46
N THR A 206 4.16 6.74 -15.36
CA THR A 206 4.68 6.27 -14.06
C THR A 206 4.98 7.46 -13.16
N VAL A 207 4.44 7.43 -11.95
CA VAL A 207 4.66 8.43 -10.88
C VAL A 207 5.66 7.91 -9.86
N LEU A 208 5.56 6.63 -9.51
CA LEU A 208 6.45 5.97 -8.55
C LEU A 208 6.69 4.53 -8.98
N THR A 209 7.93 4.09 -8.82
CA THR A 209 8.31 2.68 -8.92
C THR A 209 8.79 2.25 -7.55
N ALA A 210 8.09 1.31 -6.93
CA ALA A 210 8.55 0.76 -5.67
C ALA A 210 9.78 -0.13 -5.90
N PRO A 211 10.65 -0.31 -4.89
CA PRO A 211 11.69 -1.33 -4.94
C PRO A 211 11.10 -2.73 -5.19
N ASP A 212 11.95 -3.66 -5.62
CA ASP A 212 11.60 -5.08 -5.65
C ASP A 212 11.14 -5.55 -4.26
N GLN A 213 10.23 -6.52 -4.23
CA GLN A 213 9.61 -7.10 -3.03
C GLN A 213 8.66 -6.18 -2.26
N VAL A 214 8.47 -4.93 -2.71
CA VAL A 214 7.38 -4.09 -2.22
C VAL A 214 6.10 -4.45 -2.96
N VAL A 215 5.28 -5.28 -2.33
CA VAL A 215 4.06 -5.84 -2.93
C VAL A 215 2.80 -5.00 -2.69
N ALA A 216 2.89 -3.92 -1.90
CA ALA A 216 1.78 -3.03 -1.65
C ALA A 216 2.23 -1.58 -1.47
N VAL A 217 1.43 -0.65 -2.00
CA VAL A 217 1.55 0.79 -1.77
C VAL A 217 0.16 1.31 -1.46
N ASP A 218 0.05 2.15 -0.43
CA ASP A 218 -1.18 2.86 -0.13
C ASP A 218 -0.92 4.34 0.15
N ILE A 219 -1.80 5.20 -0.35
CA ILE A 219 -1.67 6.66 -0.25
C ILE A 219 -3.03 7.21 0.13
N ALA A 220 -3.15 7.97 1.21
CA ALA A 220 -4.43 8.51 1.65
C ALA A 220 -5.09 9.35 0.54
N ASP A 221 -6.37 9.11 0.27
CA ASP A 221 -7.10 9.77 -0.83
C ASP A 221 -7.09 11.30 -0.70
N GLN A 222 -7.22 11.82 0.52
CA GLN A 222 -7.09 13.25 0.82
C GLN A 222 -5.75 13.86 0.37
N VAL A 223 -4.65 13.09 0.41
CA VAL A 223 -3.35 13.55 -0.06
C VAL A 223 -3.35 13.67 -1.57
N ILE A 224 -3.90 12.67 -2.27
CA ILE A 224 -4.02 12.68 -3.74
C ILE A 224 -4.93 13.82 -4.18
N ARG A 225 -6.12 13.94 -3.56
CA ARG A 225 -7.12 14.95 -3.87
C ARG A 225 -6.65 16.37 -3.56
N SER A 226 -5.76 16.55 -2.59
CA SER A 226 -5.21 17.87 -2.30
C SER A 226 -4.32 18.42 -3.43
N GLY A 227 -3.85 17.56 -4.34
CA GLY A 227 -2.88 17.93 -5.37
C GLY A 227 -1.55 18.46 -4.84
N ARG A 228 -1.29 18.33 -3.52
CA ARG A 228 -0.08 18.84 -2.90
C ARG A 228 1.11 18.00 -3.35
N ILE A 229 2.03 18.67 -4.04
CA ILE A 229 3.32 18.10 -4.40
C ILE A 229 4.34 18.67 -3.41
N ARG A 230 5.20 17.80 -2.88
CA ARG A 230 6.41 18.20 -2.16
C ARG A 230 7.59 17.52 -2.84
N ASP A 231 8.73 18.20 -2.85
CA ASP A 231 9.97 17.53 -3.22
C ASP A 231 10.21 16.37 -2.25
N ALA A 232 10.53 15.22 -2.82
CA ALA A 232 10.95 14.08 -2.02
C ALA A 232 12.23 14.49 -1.27
N GLN A 233 12.21 14.36 0.05
CA GLN A 233 13.41 14.35 0.88
C GLN A 233 13.69 12.89 1.25
N PRO A 234 14.14 12.04 0.30
CA PRO A 234 14.66 10.75 0.68
C PRO A 234 15.82 11.00 1.67
N PRO A 235 16.07 10.09 2.63
CA PRO A 235 17.22 10.21 3.51
C PRO A 235 18.48 10.32 2.64
N GLY A 236 18.96 11.56 2.50
CA GLY A 236 20.16 11.88 1.75
C GLY A 236 21.35 11.62 2.66
N GLY A 237 22.21 10.70 2.24
CA GLY A 237 23.47 10.42 2.93
C GLY A 237 23.56 9.00 3.48
N VAL A 238 24.77 8.68 3.87
CA VAL A 238 25.13 7.43 4.53
C VAL A 238 24.47 7.40 5.91
N GLY A 239 23.58 6.42 6.14
CA GLY A 239 22.75 6.33 7.35
C GLY A 239 23.58 6.28 8.64
N GLY A 240 22.95 6.50 9.81
CA GLY A 240 23.65 6.63 11.09
C GLY A 240 24.66 5.51 11.42
N ARG A 241 24.45 4.30 10.91
CA ARG A 241 25.41 3.18 11.03
C ARG A 241 26.76 3.48 10.39
N PHE A 242 26.80 4.17 9.24
CA PHE A 242 28.04 4.59 8.61
C PHE A 242 28.84 5.51 9.53
N TRP A 243 28.21 6.54 10.09
CA TRP A 243 28.88 7.48 10.99
C TRP A 243 29.40 6.82 12.27
N ILE A 244 28.66 5.85 12.82
CA ILE A 244 29.13 5.02 13.94
C ILE A 244 30.41 4.27 13.56
N TRP A 245 30.42 3.61 12.40
CA TRP A 245 31.58 2.87 11.92
C TRP A 245 32.77 3.78 11.62
N THR A 246 32.56 4.93 10.97
CA THR A 246 33.61 5.92 10.70
C THR A 246 34.19 6.46 12.01
N GLY A 247 33.35 6.73 13.01
CA GLY A 247 33.79 7.17 14.33
C GLY A 247 34.63 6.11 15.04
N LEU A 248 34.16 4.86 15.07
CA LEU A 248 34.88 3.73 15.67
C LEU A 248 36.26 3.52 15.02
N LEU A 249 36.30 3.55 13.68
CA LEU A 249 37.54 3.35 12.92
C LEU A 249 38.54 4.48 13.18
N THR A 250 38.05 5.72 13.29
CA THR A 250 38.86 6.89 13.65
C THR A 250 39.46 6.76 15.06
N VAL A 251 38.66 6.31 16.04
CA VAL A 251 39.12 6.06 17.42
C VAL A 251 40.19 4.96 17.44
N LEU A 252 39.95 3.85 16.73
CA LEU A 252 40.91 2.74 16.65
C LEU A 252 42.25 3.17 16.04
N VAL A 253 42.22 3.93 14.95
CA VAL A 253 43.44 4.47 14.31
C VAL A 253 44.16 5.41 15.27
N THR A 254 43.43 6.30 15.95
CA THR A 254 44.01 7.26 16.91
C THR A 254 44.69 6.54 18.07
N ILE A 255 44.04 5.53 18.66
CA ILE A 255 44.61 4.70 19.72
C ILE A 255 45.86 3.97 19.23
N GLY A 256 45.83 3.40 18.01
CA GLY A 256 46.98 2.75 17.41
C GLY A 256 48.18 3.68 17.23
N VAL A 257 47.95 4.90 16.74
CA VAL A 257 48.99 5.93 16.58
C VAL A 257 49.57 6.34 17.94
N LEU A 258 48.73 6.58 18.94
CA LEU A 258 49.17 6.94 20.29
C LEU A 258 49.99 5.82 20.95
N TYR A 259 49.56 4.56 20.77
CA TYR A 259 50.27 3.40 21.29
C TYR A 259 51.65 3.24 20.64
N ALA A 260 51.72 3.31 19.31
CA ALA A 260 52.98 3.25 18.57
C ALA A 260 53.92 4.43 18.90
N GLY A 261 53.35 5.64 19.06
CA GLY A 261 54.08 6.83 19.49
C GLY A 261 54.68 6.66 20.88
N ARG A 262 53.92 6.10 21.83
CA ARG A 262 54.41 5.81 23.19
C ARG A 262 55.57 4.81 23.17
N GLN A 263 55.48 3.74 22.37
CA GLN A 263 56.57 2.77 22.23
C GLN A 263 57.83 3.41 21.64
N ARG A 264 57.71 4.24 20.60
CA ARG A 264 58.86 4.96 20.03
C ARG A 264 59.50 5.93 21.03
N ILE A 265 58.70 6.65 21.82
CA ILE A 265 59.22 7.55 22.86
C ILE A 265 59.93 6.76 23.96
N ALA A 266 59.41 5.59 24.36
CA ALA A 266 60.05 4.74 25.35
C ALA A 266 61.42 4.25 24.86
N LEU A 267 61.48 3.68 23.65
CA LEU A 267 62.74 3.23 23.03
C LEU A 267 63.77 4.36 22.92
N TRP A 268 63.34 5.54 22.48
CA TRP A 268 64.22 6.71 22.38
C TRP A 268 64.75 7.19 23.75
N ARG A 269 63.94 7.08 24.81
CA ARG A 269 64.37 7.42 26.18
C ARG A 269 65.39 6.41 26.72
N ASP A 270 65.23 5.14 26.42
CA ASP A 270 66.16 4.09 26.82
C ASP A 270 67.51 4.23 26.12
N ASP A 271 67.52 4.49 24.81
CA ASP A 271 68.76 4.80 24.05
C ASP A 271 69.51 5.99 24.65
N ARG A 272 68.79 7.06 25.02
CA ARG A 272 69.39 8.23 25.69
C ARG A 272 69.98 7.91 27.05
N ARG A 273 69.40 6.97 27.81
CA ARG A 273 69.95 6.54 29.11
C ARG A 273 71.23 5.73 28.93
N VAL A 274 71.24 4.81 27.97
CA VAL A 274 72.43 4.01 27.62
C VAL A 274 73.59 4.89 27.15
N LEU A 275 73.32 5.89 26.31
CA LEU A 275 74.34 6.83 25.84
C LEU A 275 74.92 7.72 26.96
N ARG A 276 74.13 8.07 27.97
CA ARG A 276 74.61 8.86 29.12
C ARG A 276 75.46 8.01 30.07
N ALA A 277 75.05 6.78 30.36
CA ALA A 277 75.80 5.87 31.22
C ALA A 277 77.20 5.55 30.66
N ARG A 278 77.33 5.48 29.32
CA ARG A 278 78.64 5.31 28.65
C ARG A 278 79.56 6.54 28.73
N ARG A 279 79.03 7.75 28.97
CA ARG A 279 79.81 8.99 29.05
C ARG A 279 80.31 9.32 30.47
N THR A 280 79.76 8.67 31.49
CA THR A 280 80.15 8.90 32.90
C THR A 280 81.02 7.77 33.46
N GLY A 281 81.46 6.84 32.61
CA GLY A 281 82.32 5.70 32.97
C GLY A 281 83.75 5.81 32.44
N GLU A 282 84.16 6.97 31.94
CA GLU A 282 85.57 7.37 31.73
C GLU A 282 85.94 8.40 32.81
#